data_AF-A0A5B2WK90-F1
#
_entry.id   AF-A0A5B2WK90-F1
#
_cell.length_a   1.000
_cell.length_b   1.000
_cell.length_c   1.000
_cell.angle_alpha   90.00
_cell.angle_beta   90.00
_cell.angle_gamma   90.00
#
_symmetry.space_group_name_H-M   'P 1'
#
loop_
_entity.id
_entity.type
_entity.pdbx_description
1 polymer ?
#
loop_
_entity_poly.entity_id
_entity_poly.type
_entity_poly.pdbx_seq_one_letter_code
_entity_poly.pdbx_strand_id
1 'polypeptide(L)'
;MTTVFLTLHGEPDEVDQRARELLVELRQLDVDKVAFADEGAAPPLSKGVDPASVSSIAVALASSPVLVQVVGLLRDWVRRDRDRKMTVKDGKRSLELTGTSADDNRAAIEAFFKEK
;
A
#
# COMPACT_ATOMS: atom_id res chain seq x y z
N MET A 1 17.66 -2.79 -3.37
CA MET A 1 16.32 -3.25 -3.76
C MET A 1 15.39 -3.04 -2.57
N THR A 2 14.48 -2.08 -2.67
CA THR A 2 13.56 -1.72 -1.57
C THR A 2 12.25 -2.46 -1.79
N THR A 3 11.81 -3.25 -0.81
CA THR A 3 10.50 -3.91 -0.85
C THR A 3 9.56 -3.19 0.10
N VAL A 4 8.41 -2.78 -0.41
CA VAL A 4 7.36 -2.13 0.36
C VAL A 4 6.15 -3.04 0.41
N PHE A 5 5.48 -3.07 1.55
CA PHE A 5 4.25 -3.81 1.75
C PHE A 5 3.11 -2.82 1.89
N LEU A 6 2.06 -3.05 1.13
CA LEU A 6 0.86 -2.23 1.08
C LEU A 6 -0.27 -3.05 1.67
N THR A 7 -0.78 -2.68 2.84
CA THR A 7 -1.94 -3.35 3.45
C THR A 7 -3.16 -2.45 3.30
N LEU A 8 -4.14 -2.91 2.54
CA LEU A 8 -5.42 -2.24 2.37
C LEU A 8 -6.36 -2.67 3.48
N HIS A 9 -7.14 -1.73 3.99
CA HIS A 9 -8.13 -1.96 5.04
C HIS A 9 -9.51 -1.59 4.52
N GLY A 10 -10.51 -2.42 4.80
CA GLY A 10 -11.89 -2.15 4.39
C GLY A 10 -12.81 -3.34 4.62
N GLU A 11 -13.97 -3.30 3.97
CA GLU A 11 -14.87 -4.45 3.92
C GLU A 11 -14.28 -5.58 3.06
N PRO A 12 -14.50 -6.85 3.42
CA PRO A 12 -13.79 -7.99 2.83
C PRO A 12 -14.01 -8.16 1.32
N ASP A 13 -15.24 -8.05 0.85
CA ASP A 13 -15.56 -8.16 -0.59
C ASP A 13 -14.99 -6.98 -1.41
N GLU A 14 -14.97 -5.79 -0.81
CA GLU A 14 -14.49 -4.57 -1.46
C GLU A 14 -12.96 -4.48 -1.47
N VAL A 15 -12.30 -4.89 -0.39
CA VAL A 15 -10.85 -4.75 -0.22
C VAL A 15 -10.09 -5.65 -1.17
N ASP A 16 -10.55 -6.89 -1.38
CA ASP A 16 -9.93 -7.83 -2.33
C ASP A 16 -10.04 -7.32 -3.78
N GLN A 17 -11.23 -6.87 -4.18
CA GLN A 17 -11.45 -6.29 -5.51
C GLN A 17 -10.55 -5.07 -5.74
N ARG A 18 -10.52 -4.13 -4.78
CA ARG A 18 -9.67 -2.94 -4.85
C ARG A 18 -8.19 -3.27 -4.84
N ALA A 19 -7.78 -4.32 -4.13
CA ALA A 19 -6.40 -4.77 -4.08
C ALA A 19 -5.97 -5.38 -5.42
N ARG A 20 -6.84 -6.14 -6.09
CA ARG A 20 -6.59 -6.66 -7.45
C ARG A 20 -6.46 -5.54 -8.47
N GLU A 21 -7.33 -4.53 -8.42
CA GLU A 21 -7.22 -3.35 -9.28
C GLU A 21 -5.90 -2.62 -9.05
N LEU A 22 -5.55 -2.35 -7.79
CA LEU A 22 -4.30 -1.69 -7.44
C LEU A 22 -3.07 -2.51 -7.86
N LEU A 23 -3.12 -3.84 -7.74
CA LEU A 23 -2.06 -4.73 -8.19
C LEU A 23 -1.84 -4.61 -9.71
N VAL A 24 -2.92 -4.54 -10.49
CA VAL A 24 -2.83 -4.32 -11.95
C VAL A 24 -2.21 -2.97 -12.25
N GLU A 25 -2.64 -1.90 -11.59
CA GLU A 25 -2.07 -0.56 -11.78
C GLU A 25 -0.58 -0.51 -11.39
N LEU A 26 -0.20 -1.13 -10.27
CA LEU A 26 1.20 -1.23 -9.82
C LEU A 26 2.07 -2.01 -10.82
N ARG A 27 1.52 -3.05 -11.46
CA ARG A 27 2.23 -3.83 -12.50
C ARG A 27 2.45 -3.05 -13.79
N GLN A 28 1.68 -1.99 -14.04
CA GLN A 28 1.93 -1.09 -15.17
C GLN A 28 3.12 -0.14 -14.92
N LEU A 29 3.53 0.01 -13.66
CA LEU A 29 4.73 0.77 -13.31
C LEU A 29 5.98 -0.09 -13.59
N ASP A 30 7.12 0.57 -13.81
CA ASP A 30 8.43 -0.08 -14.02
C ASP A 30 9.03 -0.64 -12.70
N VAL A 31 8.19 -1.34 -11.93
CA VAL A 31 8.55 -1.99 -10.66
C VAL A 31 9.19 -3.35 -10.93
N ASP A 32 10.12 -3.76 -10.06
CA ASP A 32 10.87 -5.00 -10.21
C ASP A 32 9.97 -6.23 -10.04
N LYS A 33 9.09 -6.20 -9.03
CA LYS A 33 8.16 -7.29 -8.74
C LYS A 33 6.93 -6.79 -8.00
N VAL A 34 5.74 -7.26 -8.40
CA VAL A 34 4.48 -7.00 -7.70
C VAL A 34 3.67 -8.28 -7.55
N ALA A 35 3.37 -8.64 -6.32
CA ALA A 35 2.56 -9.79 -5.97
C ALA A 35 1.75 -9.51 -4.71
N PHE A 36 0.64 -10.23 -4.53
CA PHE A 36 0.02 -10.31 -3.22
C PHE A 36 1.05 -10.87 -2.22
N ALA A 37 1.14 -10.23 -1.07
CA ALA A 37 1.88 -10.80 0.05
C ALA A 37 1.03 -11.96 0.56
N ASP A 38 1.55 -13.18 0.43
CA ASP A 38 0.89 -14.43 0.82
C ASP A 38 0.19 -14.26 2.19
N GLU A 39 -1.09 -14.66 2.26
CA GLU A 39 -2.04 -14.45 3.38
C GLU A 39 -1.58 -15.02 4.75
N GLY A 40 -0.37 -15.59 4.84
CA GLY A 40 0.17 -16.21 6.05
C GLY A 40 0.79 -15.27 7.09
N ALA A 41 0.83 -13.96 6.87
CA ALA A 41 1.45 -13.02 7.80
C ALA A 41 0.54 -11.82 8.13
N ALA A 42 -0.68 -12.10 8.57
CA ALA A 42 -1.34 -11.18 9.49
C ALA A 42 -0.36 -10.93 10.66
N PRO A 43 0.01 -9.68 10.98
CA PRO A 43 0.87 -9.42 12.13
C PRO A 43 0.19 -10.02 13.37
N PRO A 44 0.89 -10.86 14.18
CA PRO A 44 0.28 -11.65 15.26
C PRO A 44 -0.24 -10.84 16.47
N LEU A 45 -0.62 -9.57 16.30
CA LEU A 45 -0.96 -8.65 17.39
C LEU A 45 -2.19 -7.76 17.15
N SER A 46 -3.17 -8.20 16.37
CA SER A 46 -4.52 -7.64 16.46
C SER A 46 -5.53 -8.76 16.59
N LYS A 47 -5.91 -9.04 17.84
CA LYS A 47 -7.16 -9.76 18.17
C LYS A 47 -8.29 -9.04 17.43
N GLY A 48 -8.80 -9.61 16.34
CA GLY A 48 -10.10 -9.23 15.79
C GLY A 48 -10.15 -8.61 14.38
N VAL A 49 -9.08 -8.65 13.59
CA VAL A 49 -9.20 -8.36 12.14
C VAL A 49 -9.41 -9.68 11.41
N ASP A 50 -10.58 -9.85 10.82
CA ASP A 50 -10.86 -10.97 9.92
C ASP A 50 -9.88 -10.92 8.74
N PRO A 51 -9.17 -12.01 8.40
CA PRO A 51 -8.19 -12.00 7.31
C PRO A 51 -8.82 -11.62 5.97
N ALA A 52 -10.14 -11.78 5.79
CA ALA A 52 -10.82 -11.31 4.60
C ALA A 52 -10.93 -9.78 4.55
N SER A 53 -10.93 -9.07 5.70
CA SER A 53 -11.05 -7.60 5.77
C SER A 53 -9.77 -6.83 5.46
N VAL A 54 -8.67 -7.53 5.15
CA VAL A 54 -7.39 -6.91 4.80
C VAL A 54 -6.75 -7.62 3.60
N SER A 55 -6.18 -6.84 2.68
CA SER A 55 -5.42 -7.38 1.55
C SER A 55 -4.03 -6.76 1.52
N SER A 56 -2.99 -7.59 1.40
CA SER A 56 -1.60 -7.13 1.40
C SER A 56 -0.90 -7.35 0.06
N ILE A 57 -0.18 -6.35 -0.42
CA ILE A 57 0.57 -6.38 -1.70
C ILE A 57 2.04 -6.07 -1.40
N ALA A 58 2.94 -6.92 -1.86
CA ALA A 58 4.37 -6.70 -1.85
C ALA A 58 4.84 -6.10 -3.18
N VAL A 59 5.52 -4.96 -3.12
CA VAL A 59 6.08 -4.25 -4.27
C VAL A 59 7.59 -4.11 -4.08
N ALA A 60 8.36 -4.73 -4.97
CA ALA A 60 9.79 -4.52 -5.07
C ALA A 60 10.09 -3.38 -6.04
N LEU A 61 10.79 -2.37 -5.56
CA LEU A 61 11.18 -1.20 -6.34
C LEU A 61 12.55 -1.44 -6.98
N ALA A 62 12.60 -1.27 -8.31
CA ALA A 62 13.82 -1.38 -9.11
C ALA A 62 14.74 -0.16 -8.95
N SER A 63 14.17 1.05 -8.73
CA SER A 63 14.90 2.32 -8.71
C SER A 63 14.11 3.44 -8.01
N SER A 64 14.82 4.50 -7.57
CA SER A 64 14.21 5.69 -6.94
C SER A 64 13.19 6.46 -7.78
N PRO A 65 13.31 6.64 -9.11
CA PRO A 65 12.25 7.26 -9.92
C PRO A 65 10.91 6.49 -9.93
N VAL A 66 10.95 5.16 -9.86
CA VAL A 66 9.75 4.32 -9.81
C VAL A 66 8.99 4.53 -8.51
N LEU A 67 9.71 4.81 -7.42
CA LEU A 67 9.09 5.14 -6.15
C LEU A 67 8.13 6.33 -6.27
N VAL A 68 8.51 7.40 -6.96
CA VAL A 68 7.67 8.60 -7.12
C VAL A 68 6.37 8.25 -7.87
N GLN A 69 6.45 7.37 -8.87
CA GLN A 69 5.27 6.89 -9.59
C GLN A 69 4.36 6.05 -8.68
N VAL A 70 4.94 5.15 -7.88
CA VAL A 70 4.21 4.36 -6.88
C VAL A 70 3.54 5.28 -5.87
N VAL A 71 4.25 6.26 -5.31
CA VAL A 71 3.70 7.27 -4.38
C VAL A 71 2.51 8.00 -4.99
N GLY A 72 2.63 8.42 -6.25
CA GLY A 72 1.55 9.06 -7.00
C GLY A 72 0.32 8.17 -7.13
N LEU A 73 0.53 6.90 -7.46
CA LEU A 73 -0.54 5.92 -7.58
C LEU A 73 -1.24 5.64 -6.25
N LEU A 74 -0.49 5.46 -5.15
CA LEU A 74 -1.07 5.23 -3.82
C LEU A 74 -1.91 6.41 -3.34
N ARG A 75 -1.42 7.64 -3.59
CA ARG A 75 -2.17 8.88 -3.35
C ARG A 75 -3.47 8.89 -4.14
N ASP A 76 -3.39 8.62 -5.43
CA ASP A 76 -4.57 8.67 -6.29
C ASP A 76 -5.59 7.63 -5.82
N TRP A 77 -5.14 6.40 -5.58
CA TRP A 77 -5.97 5.30 -5.10
C TRP A 77 -6.70 5.63 -3.79
N VAL A 78 -6.01 6.23 -2.80
CA VAL A 78 -6.63 6.60 -1.52
C VAL A 78 -7.52 7.84 -1.66
N ARG A 79 -7.29 8.70 -2.64
CA ARG A 79 -8.11 9.89 -2.92
C ARG A 79 -9.41 9.55 -3.66
N ARG A 80 -9.48 8.40 -4.33
CA ARG A 80 -10.69 7.94 -5.04
C ARG A 80 -11.91 7.78 -4.13
N ASP A 81 -11.70 7.57 -2.83
CA ASP A 81 -12.78 7.45 -1.86
C ASP A 81 -12.30 7.84 -0.45
N ARG A 82 -13.11 8.57 0.32
CA ARG A 82 -12.69 9.10 1.62
C ARG A 82 -12.57 8.03 2.70
N ASP A 83 -13.27 6.91 2.54
CA ASP A 83 -13.27 5.78 3.45
C ASP A 83 -12.14 4.79 3.14
N ARG A 84 -11.39 5.00 2.05
CA ARG A 84 -10.19 4.21 1.76
C ARG A 84 -9.08 4.47 2.76
N LYS A 85 -8.56 3.37 3.29
CA LYS A 85 -7.43 3.35 4.21
C LYS A 85 -6.41 2.32 3.74
N MET A 86 -5.14 2.70 3.72
CA MET A 86 -4.04 1.76 3.50
C MET A 86 -2.87 2.04 4.43
N THR A 87 -2.08 1.01 4.70
CA THR A 87 -0.82 1.11 5.43
C THR A 87 0.32 0.73 4.50
N VAL A 88 1.31 1.61 4.40
CA VAL A 88 2.56 1.37 3.66
C VAL A 88 3.63 1.00 4.66
N LYS A 89 4.31 -0.13 4.47
CA LYS A 89 5.35 -0.62 5.36
C LYS A 89 6.65 -0.84 4.61
N ASP A 90 7.74 -0.30 5.14
CA ASP A 90 9.11 -0.52 4.68
C ASP A 90 9.93 -1.04 5.87
N GLY A 91 10.24 -2.33 5.86
CA GLY A 91 10.95 -2.98 6.97
C GLY A 91 10.24 -2.81 8.32
N LYS A 92 10.82 -1.98 9.20
CA LYS A 92 10.30 -1.67 10.55
C LYS A 92 9.44 -0.41 10.60
N ARG A 93 9.40 0.38 9.52
CA ARG A 93 8.66 1.64 9.45
C ARG A 93 7.30 1.36 8.81
N SER A 94 6.27 2.04 9.30
CA SER A 94 4.91 1.97 8.74
C SER A 94 4.31 3.37 8.68
N LEU A 95 3.63 3.66 7.59
CA LEU A 95 2.91 4.90 7.34
C LEU A 95 1.46 4.56 7.01
N GLU A 96 0.52 5.19 7.71
CA GLU A 96 -0.91 5.05 7.44
C GLU A 96 -1.38 6.17 6.52
N LEU A 97 -2.16 5.81 5.50
CA LEU A 97 -2.72 6.72 4.51
C LEU A 97 -4.24 6.58 4.53
N THR A 98 -4.91 7.72 4.62
CA THR A 98 -6.38 7.83 4.58
C THR A 98 -6.81 8.80 3.50
N GLY A 99 -7.99 8.57 2.91
CA GLY A 99 -8.52 9.43 1.85
C GLY A 99 -8.87 10.84 2.32
N THR A 100 -9.17 10.98 3.62
CA THR A 100 -9.41 12.28 4.27
C THR A 100 -8.17 13.15 4.37
N SER A 101 -6.97 12.57 4.43
CA SER A 101 -5.68 13.27 4.53
C SER A 101 -4.88 13.21 3.22
N ALA A 102 -5.57 13.05 2.08
CA ALA A 102 -4.92 12.83 0.80
C ALA A 102 -3.87 13.89 0.43
N ASP A 103 -4.08 15.18 0.75
CA ASP A 103 -3.11 16.23 0.44
C ASP A 103 -1.79 16.04 1.22
N ASP A 104 -1.90 15.83 2.54
CA ASP A 104 -0.79 15.60 3.48
C ASP A 104 -0.01 14.29 3.20
N ASN A 105 -0.72 13.27 2.70
CA ASN A 105 -0.13 11.97 2.39
C ASN A 105 1.10 12.07 1.46
N ARG A 106 1.32 13.14 0.66
CA ARG A 106 2.39 13.14 -0.37
C ARG A 106 3.69 13.34 0.31
N ALA A 107 3.74 14.43 1.06
CA ALA A 107 4.89 14.83 1.81
C ALA A 107 5.22 13.73 2.83
N ALA A 108 4.21 13.12 3.46
CA ALA A 108 4.39 12.01 4.37
C ALA A 108 5.03 10.78 3.70
N ILE A 109 4.51 10.34 2.55
CA ILE A 109 5.05 9.18 1.83
C ILE A 109 6.44 9.50 1.26
N GLU A 110 6.64 10.67 0.65
CA GLU A 110 7.93 11.12 0.12
C GLU A 110 8.99 11.19 1.23
N ALA A 111 8.66 11.76 2.39
CA ALA A 111 9.55 11.81 3.54
C ALA A 111 9.87 10.42 4.09
N PHE A 112 8.85 9.56 4.21
CA PHE A 112 9.00 8.18 4.67
C PHE A 112 10.03 7.39 3.86
N PHE A 113 10.08 7.60 2.55
CA PHE A 113 11.04 6.94 1.67
C PHE A 113 12.36 7.69 1.47
N LYS A 114 12.39 9.01 1.70
CA LYS A 114 13.61 9.82 1.62
C LYS A 114 14.54 9.59 2.80
N GLU A 115 13.99 9.33 3.99
CA GLU A 115 14.78 9.06 5.20
C GLU A 115 15.37 7.64 5.25
N LYS A 116 15.71 7.06 4.09
CA LYS A 116 16.33 5.73 3.99
C LYS A 116 17.84 5.78 3.94
#